data_AF-A0A448YER1-F1
#
_entry.id   AF-A0A448YER1-F1
#
_cell.length_a   1.000
_cell.length_b   1.000
_cell.length_c   1.000
_cell.angle_alpha   90.00
_cell.angle_beta   90.00
_cell.angle_gamma   90.00
#
_symmetry.space_group_name_H-M   'P 1'
#
loop_
_entity.id
_entity.type
_entity.pdbx_description
1 polymer ?
#
loop_
_entity_poly.entity_id
_entity_poly.type
_entity_poly.pdbx_seq_one_letter_code
_entity_poly.pdbx_strand_id
1 'polypeptide(L)'
;MSTSSSTKKGPSRSFTERVKSGTKFLISSAIVLAALGVTTVSLYLVFKELFSPSGETSTFNRVVNRIEKDPNCLKLLGYSEEEVKKGKMKLKAYGDVPRDRWTRERPIRATQYTAKDGTERLLMRFFVESKYKVGVVRVEAIEENLIAQKFNYITLDVKGEKRYYLEGQPPQVSYKRPFSVFGSNSGFLGVKWGTQSNDKRDDGKK
;
A
#
# COMPACT_ATOMS: atom_id res chain seq x y z
N MET A 1 58.29 63.99 25.72
CA MET A 1 57.21 63.29 26.45
C MET A 1 55.90 63.63 25.74
N SER A 2 55.41 62.71 24.93
CA SER A 2 54.24 61.85 25.23
C SER A 2 52.95 62.51 24.75
N THR A 3 52.66 62.45 23.45
CA THR A 3 51.79 61.47 22.74
C THR A 3 50.45 62.09 22.36
N SER A 4 50.19 61.99 21.06
CA SER A 4 48.94 62.23 20.33
C SER A 4 47.68 61.72 21.03
N SER A 5 46.58 62.43 20.86
CA SER A 5 45.40 61.90 20.15
C SER A 5 44.25 62.92 20.16
N SER A 6 43.78 63.33 18.98
CA SER A 6 42.36 63.68 18.85
C SER A 6 41.86 63.34 17.43
N THR A 7 41.40 62.10 17.34
CA THR A 7 40.11 61.71 16.74
C THR A 7 39.68 62.46 15.47
N LYS A 8 40.05 61.88 14.30
CA LYS A 8 39.31 62.09 13.05
C LYS A 8 37.85 61.65 13.25
N LYS A 9 36.93 62.61 13.37
CA LYS A 9 35.48 62.37 13.25
C LYS A 9 35.15 62.02 11.80
N GLY A 10 34.81 60.75 11.54
CA GLY A 10 34.30 60.31 10.24
C GLY A 10 32.95 60.97 9.88
N PRO A 11 32.56 60.96 8.59
CA PRO A 11 31.42 61.73 8.10
C PRO A 11 30.11 61.30 8.77
N SER A 12 29.36 62.27 9.31
CA SER A 12 28.05 62.05 9.91
C SER A 12 27.01 61.78 8.82
N ARG A 13 26.63 60.51 8.64
CA ARG A 13 25.60 60.10 7.66
C ARG A 13 24.28 60.84 7.89
N SER A 14 23.73 61.42 6.82
CA SER A 14 22.48 62.19 6.84
C SER A 14 21.30 61.32 7.31
N PHE A 15 20.34 61.91 8.03
CA PHE A 15 19.15 61.20 8.51
C PHE A 15 18.41 60.48 7.38
N THR A 16 18.40 61.06 6.17
CA THR A 16 17.81 60.48 4.97
C THR A 16 18.55 59.23 4.48
N GLU A 17 19.88 59.17 4.61
CA GLU A 17 20.68 57.99 4.26
C GLU A 17 20.45 56.85 5.25
N ARG A 18 20.19 57.17 6.53
CA ARG A 18 19.83 56.18 7.56
C ARG A 18 18.46 55.57 7.26
N VAL A 19 17.47 56.38 6.90
CA VAL A 19 16.13 55.91 6.50
C VAL A 19 16.19 55.07 5.23
N LYS A 20 16.94 55.51 4.21
CA LYS A 20 17.14 54.72 2.97
C LYS A 20 17.82 53.38 3.25
N SER A 21 18.80 53.35 4.14
CA SER A 21 19.49 52.10 4.53
C SER A 21 18.59 51.17 5.35
N GLY A 22 17.79 51.71 6.28
CA GLY A 22 16.81 50.93 7.04
C GLY A 22 15.72 50.34 6.16
N THR A 23 15.24 51.10 5.18
CA THR A 23 14.22 50.62 4.21
C THR A 23 14.77 49.49 3.34
N LYS A 24 16.01 49.63 2.82
CA LYS A 24 16.67 48.56 2.06
C LYS A 24 16.85 47.31 2.89
N PHE A 25 17.27 47.44 4.15
CA PHE A 25 17.41 46.30 5.05
C PHE A 25 16.08 45.59 5.28
N LEU A 26 14.99 46.33 5.54
CA LEU A 26 13.66 45.78 5.73
C LEU A 26 13.10 45.08 4.47
N ILE A 27 13.31 45.67 3.29
CA ILE A 27 12.87 45.04 2.04
C ILE A 27 13.65 43.76 1.77
N SER A 28 14.99 43.80 1.90
CA SER A 28 15.82 42.61 1.70
C SER A 28 15.51 41.52 2.71
N SER A 29 15.31 41.87 3.98
CA SER A 29 14.95 40.88 5.01
C SER A 29 13.57 40.29 4.77
N ALA A 30 12.58 41.08 4.36
CA ALA A 30 11.25 40.61 4.00
C ALA A 30 11.29 39.62 2.83
N ILE A 31 12.08 39.91 1.77
CA ILE A 31 12.26 39.01 0.63
C ILE A 31 12.90 37.68 1.07
N VAL A 32 13.95 37.74 1.91
CA VAL A 32 14.62 36.54 2.42
C VAL A 32 13.66 35.68 3.26
N LEU A 33 12.88 36.30 4.15
CA LEU A 33 11.88 35.59 4.96
C LEU A 33 10.78 34.97 4.10
N ALA A 34 10.31 35.67 3.07
CA ALA A 34 9.34 35.14 2.13
C ALA A 34 9.91 33.92 1.36
N ALA A 35 11.14 34.03 0.87
CA ALA A 35 11.82 32.93 0.16
C ALA A 35 12.02 31.71 1.08
N LEU A 36 12.42 31.92 2.33
CA LEU A 36 12.53 30.86 3.32
C LEU A 36 11.16 30.22 3.59
N GLY A 37 10.11 31.01 3.76
CA GLY A 37 8.75 30.50 3.97
C GLY A 37 8.29 29.57 2.84
N VAL A 38 8.44 30.01 1.59
CA VAL A 38 8.08 29.19 0.42
C VAL A 38 8.91 27.90 0.37
N THR A 39 10.22 28.01 0.62
CA THR A 39 11.13 26.85 0.60
C THR A 39 10.78 25.85 1.69
N THR A 40 10.51 26.32 2.92
CA THR A 40 10.11 25.46 4.04
C THR A 40 8.79 24.76 3.78
N VAL A 41 7.80 25.45 3.22
CA VAL A 41 6.51 24.82 2.85
C VAL A 41 6.71 23.76 1.77
N SER A 42 7.45 24.06 0.71
CA SER A 42 7.74 23.09 -0.35
C SER A 42 8.47 21.87 0.20
N LEU A 43 9.45 22.09 1.08
CA LEU A 43 10.21 21.01 1.69
C LEU A 43 9.29 20.16 2.60
N TYR A 44 8.44 20.79 3.41
CA TYR A 44 7.46 20.10 4.24
C TYR A 44 6.53 19.19 3.41
N LEU A 45 6.01 19.68 2.28
CA LEU A 45 5.15 18.88 1.41
C LEU A 45 5.87 17.67 0.82
N VAL A 46 7.12 17.84 0.37
CA VAL A 46 7.93 16.73 -0.18
C VAL A 46 8.27 15.71 0.91
N PHE A 47 8.65 16.17 2.10
CA PHE A 47 8.93 15.28 3.24
C PHE A 47 7.67 14.51 3.67
N LYS A 48 6.51 15.17 3.71
CA LYS A 48 5.23 14.53 4.04
C LYS A 48 4.91 13.40 3.05
N GLU A 49 5.15 13.60 1.77
CA GLU A 49 4.89 12.60 0.74
C GLU A 49 5.90 11.44 0.80
N LEU A 50 7.20 11.74 0.89
CA LEU A 50 8.26 10.73 0.87
C LEU A 50 8.26 9.81 2.09
N PHE A 51 7.93 10.35 3.26
CA PHE A 51 7.90 9.59 4.51
C PHE A 51 6.51 9.08 4.86
N SER A 52 5.56 9.12 3.93
CA SER A 52 4.28 8.48 4.15
C SER A 52 4.49 6.96 4.36
N PRO A 53 3.99 6.38 5.48
CA PRO A 53 4.12 4.96 5.79
C PRO A 53 3.43 4.07 4.75
N SER A 54 2.58 4.64 3.89
CA SER A 54 1.78 3.96 2.88
C SER A 54 2.48 3.73 1.54
N GLY A 55 3.77 4.05 1.41
CA GLY A 55 4.53 3.75 0.20
C GLY A 55 4.50 2.27 -0.18
N GLU A 56 4.29 1.97 -1.46
CA GLU A 56 4.10 0.60 -1.98
C GLU A 56 5.21 -0.36 -1.54
N THR A 57 6.48 0.08 -1.64
CA THR A 57 7.66 -0.70 -1.27
C THR A 57 7.73 -0.96 0.24
N SER A 58 7.34 0.02 1.05
CA SER A 58 7.30 -0.12 2.52
C SER A 58 6.24 -1.15 2.92
N THR A 59 5.03 -1.03 2.37
CA THR A 59 3.94 -1.99 2.59
C THR A 59 4.34 -3.39 2.15
N PHE A 60 4.97 -3.53 0.98
CA PHE A 60 5.47 -4.81 0.46
C PHE A 60 6.47 -5.46 1.41
N ASN A 61 7.52 -4.73 1.80
CA ASN A 61 8.56 -5.26 2.70
C ASN A 61 7.98 -5.66 4.06
N ARG A 62 7.05 -4.87 4.60
CA ARG A 62 6.35 -5.20 5.86
C ARG A 62 5.58 -6.49 5.75
N VAL A 63 4.83 -6.70 4.66
CA VAL A 63 4.03 -7.91 4.45
C VAL A 63 4.93 -9.12 4.26
N VAL A 64 5.99 -9.03 3.45
CA VAL A 64 6.97 -10.11 3.27
C VAL A 64 7.59 -10.50 4.61
N ASN A 65 8.04 -9.52 5.40
CA ASN A 65 8.59 -9.77 6.74
C ASN A 65 7.58 -10.43 7.70
N ARG A 66 6.28 -10.14 7.56
CA ARG A 66 5.24 -10.81 8.37
C ARG A 66 5.04 -12.26 7.93
N ILE A 67 5.05 -12.53 6.63
CA ILE A 67 4.95 -13.89 6.06
C ILE A 67 6.16 -14.74 6.48
N GLU A 68 7.36 -14.17 6.44
CA GLU A 68 8.59 -14.86 6.87
C GLU A 68 8.61 -15.20 8.37
N LYS A 69 7.87 -14.44 9.19
CA LYS A 69 7.77 -14.66 10.63
C LYS A 69 6.66 -15.64 11.02
N ASP A 70 5.63 -15.82 10.19
CA ASP A 70 4.50 -16.70 10.51
C ASP A 70 4.82 -18.17 10.15
N PRO A 71 4.91 -19.08 11.13
CA PRO A 71 5.19 -20.49 10.88
C PRO A 71 4.11 -21.16 10.01
N ASN A 72 2.85 -20.72 10.07
CA ASN A 72 1.77 -21.32 9.27
C ASN A 72 1.96 -21.01 7.78
N CYS A 73 2.32 -19.77 7.45
CA CYS A 73 2.65 -19.38 6.08
C CYS A 73 3.82 -20.20 5.53
N LEU A 74 4.87 -20.38 6.33
CA LEU A 74 6.04 -21.17 5.93
C LEU A 74 5.70 -22.65 5.69
N LYS A 75 4.86 -23.25 6.55
CA LYS A 75 4.37 -24.62 6.35
C LYS A 75 3.58 -24.75 5.04
N LEU A 76 2.70 -23.80 4.73
CA LEU A 76 1.94 -23.78 3.46
C LEU A 76 2.87 -23.67 2.24
N LEU A 77 3.96 -22.93 2.37
CA LEU A 77 5.01 -22.79 1.35
C LEU A 77 5.93 -24.03 1.27
N GLY A 78 5.68 -25.08 2.05
CA GLY A 78 6.35 -26.37 1.96
C GLY A 78 7.57 -26.55 2.87
N TYR A 79 7.85 -25.63 3.79
CA TYR A 79 8.94 -25.81 4.75
C TYR A 79 8.58 -26.83 5.83
N SER A 80 9.55 -27.65 6.23
CA SER A 80 9.37 -28.57 7.36
C SER A 80 9.45 -27.84 8.70
N GLU A 81 8.90 -28.45 9.77
CA GLU A 81 8.91 -27.82 11.10
C GLU A 81 10.32 -27.58 11.64
N GLU A 82 11.26 -28.47 11.31
CA GLU A 82 12.66 -28.33 11.68
C GLU A 82 13.33 -27.16 10.96
N GLU A 83 13.02 -26.99 9.67
CA GLU A 83 13.48 -25.85 8.90
C GLU A 83 12.94 -24.57 9.55
N VAL A 84 11.64 -24.52 9.86
CA VAL A 84 10.99 -23.31 10.44
C VAL A 84 11.65 -22.93 11.77
N LYS A 85 11.97 -23.91 12.63
CA LYS A 85 12.68 -23.68 13.90
C LYS A 85 14.11 -23.14 13.72
N LYS A 86 14.79 -23.47 12.62
CA LYS A 86 16.14 -22.94 12.33
C LYS A 86 16.12 -21.45 11.98
N GLY A 87 14.96 -20.89 11.60
CA GLY A 87 14.74 -19.44 11.47
C GLY A 87 15.58 -18.74 10.39
N LYS A 88 16.09 -19.46 9.38
CA LYS A 88 16.96 -18.92 8.33
C LYS A 88 16.32 -18.95 6.92
N MET A 89 15.00 -18.83 6.83
CA MET A 89 14.34 -18.71 5.52
C MET A 89 14.41 -17.28 5.03
N LYS A 90 14.81 -17.11 3.77
CA LYS A 90 14.53 -15.91 3.00
C LYS A 90 13.64 -16.30 1.84
N LEU A 91 12.50 -15.64 1.73
CA LEU A 91 11.57 -15.84 0.62
C LEU A 91 11.93 -14.90 -0.52
N LYS A 92 11.81 -15.38 -1.76
CA LYS A 92 11.93 -14.51 -2.92
C LYS A 92 10.57 -13.91 -3.19
N ALA A 93 10.45 -12.59 -3.18
CA ALA A 93 9.20 -11.91 -3.46
C ALA A 93 9.35 -10.98 -4.67
N TYR A 94 8.33 -10.95 -5.54
CA TYR A 94 8.34 -10.15 -6.77
C TYR A 94 6.92 -9.75 -7.19
N GLY A 95 6.83 -8.68 -7.98
CA GLY A 95 5.56 -8.18 -8.51
C GLY A 95 4.96 -9.04 -9.61
N ASP A 96 3.87 -8.56 -10.19
CA ASP A 96 3.15 -9.28 -11.22
C ASP A 96 3.87 -9.24 -12.58
N VAL A 97 3.63 -10.27 -13.40
CA VAL A 97 4.14 -10.31 -14.76
C VAL A 97 3.42 -9.21 -15.56
N PRO A 98 4.17 -8.29 -16.19
CA PRO A 98 3.56 -7.28 -17.05
C PRO A 98 2.81 -7.93 -18.22
N ARG A 99 1.81 -7.22 -18.75
CA ARG A 99 1.02 -7.67 -19.92
C ARG A 99 1.89 -7.83 -21.18
N ASP A 100 2.97 -7.06 -21.26
CA ASP A 100 3.94 -7.14 -22.34
C ASP A 100 4.84 -8.37 -22.20
N ARG A 101 5.07 -9.08 -23.30
CA ARG A 101 5.87 -10.31 -23.36
C ARG A 101 7.37 -10.06 -23.38
N TRP A 102 7.81 -8.84 -23.71
CA TRP A 102 9.23 -8.49 -23.79
C TRP A 102 9.79 -7.94 -22.48
N THR A 103 8.93 -7.39 -21.63
CA THR A 103 9.33 -6.87 -20.31
C THR A 103 9.64 -8.01 -19.34
N ARG A 104 10.90 -8.12 -18.93
CA ARG A 104 11.37 -9.13 -17.95
C ARG A 104 11.20 -8.68 -16.49
N GLU A 105 11.09 -7.38 -16.28
CA GLU A 105 10.96 -6.80 -14.95
C GLU A 105 9.58 -7.09 -14.36
N ARG A 106 9.56 -7.37 -13.05
CA ARG A 106 8.35 -7.64 -12.28
C ARG A 106 8.20 -6.59 -11.18
N PRO A 107 7.89 -5.33 -11.54
CA PRO A 107 7.75 -4.27 -10.56
C PRO A 107 6.57 -4.56 -9.65
N ILE A 108 6.73 -4.20 -8.38
CA ILE A 108 5.63 -4.19 -7.41
C ILE A 108 4.67 -3.10 -7.88
N ARG A 109 3.37 -3.41 -7.89
CA ARG A 109 2.31 -2.46 -8.21
C ARG A 109 1.28 -2.49 -7.11
N ALA A 110 0.93 -1.32 -6.60
CA ALA A 110 -0.26 -1.15 -5.80
C ALA A 110 -1.31 -0.32 -6.55
N THR A 111 -2.54 -0.36 -6.05
CA THR A 111 -3.65 0.45 -6.52
C THR A 111 -4.26 1.11 -5.31
N GLN A 112 -4.14 2.43 -5.25
CA GLN A 112 -4.78 3.24 -4.24
C GLN A 112 -6.20 3.58 -4.69
N TYR A 113 -7.15 3.50 -3.76
CA TYR A 113 -8.53 3.87 -4.01
C TYR A 113 -9.18 4.42 -2.74
N THR A 114 -10.04 5.42 -2.89
CA THR A 114 -10.86 5.93 -1.80
C THR A 114 -12.13 5.09 -1.71
N ALA A 115 -12.39 4.52 -0.56
CA ALA A 115 -13.58 3.71 -0.35
C ALA A 115 -14.81 4.56 0.01
N LYS A 116 -15.99 3.93 0.07
CA LYS A 116 -17.27 4.61 0.34
C LYS A 116 -17.32 5.29 1.71
N ASP A 117 -16.57 4.75 2.64
CA ASP A 117 -16.35 5.24 4.00
C ASP A 117 -15.36 6.42 4.07
N GLY A 118 -14.86 6.89 2.92
CA GLY A 118 -13.93 8.02 2.84
C GLY A 118 -12.49 7.68 3.21
N THR A 119 -12.20 6.41 3.53
CA THR A 119 -10.86 5.94 3.87
C THR A 119 -10.06 5.63 2.60
N GLU A 120 -8.79 6.03 2.60
CA GLU A 120 -7.85 5.66 1.55
C GLU A 120 -7.35 4.23 1.79
N ARG A 121 -7.45 3.41 0.74
CA ARG A 121 -7.08 2.00 0.78
C ARG A 121 -6.07 1.70 -0.32
N LEU A 122 -5.14 0.82 0.01
CA LEU A 122 -4.11 0.33 -0.89
C LEU A 122 -4.31 -1.16 -1.13
N LEU A 123 -4.55 -1.53 -2.38
CA LEU A 123 -4.59 -2.92 -2.83
C LEU A 123 -3.27 -3.28 -3.48
N MET A 124 -2.71 -4.42 -3.09
CA MET A 124 -1.47 -4.89 -3.68
C MET A 124 -1.53 -6.40 -3.89
N ARG A 125 -0.97 -6.84 -5.01
CA ARG A 125 -0.80 -8.25 -5.35
C ARG A 125 0.64 -8.51 -5.75
N PHE A 126 1.24 -9.53 -5.16
CA PHE A 126 2.59 -9.96 -5.49
C PHE A 126 2.74 -11.47 -5.27
N PHE A 127 3.86 -12.01 -5.70
CA PHE A 127 4.18 -13.42 -5.58
C PHE A 127 5.30 -13.62 -4.57
N VAL A 128 5.21 -14.72 -3.84
CA VAL A 128 6.23 -15.17 -2.90
C VAL A 128 6.63 -16.59 -3.28
N GLU A 129 7.92 -16.81 -3.42
CA GLU A 129 8.51 -18.06 -3.88
C GLU A 129 9.42 -18.60 -2.79
N SER A 130 9.11 -19.83 -2.37
CA SER A 130 10.00 -20.66 -1.56
C SER A 130 10.78 -21.61 -2.47
N LYS A 131 11.66 -22.42 -1.89
CA LYS A 131 12.34 -23.51 -2.61
C LYS A 131 11.37 -24.55 -3.19
N TYR A 132 10.16 -24.66 -2.64
CA TYR A 132 9.23 -25.75 -2.91
C TYR A 132 7.98 -25.30 -3.67
N LYS A 133 7.40 -24.16 -3.28
CA LYS A 133 6.11 -23.69 -3.78
C LYS A 133 6.13 -22.19 -4.04
N VAL A 134 5.26 -21.75 -4.94
CA VAL A 134 4.96 -20.34 -5.20
C VAL A 134 3.58 -20.04 -4.62
N GLY A 135 3.50 -18.96 -3.86
CA GLY A 135 2.27 -18.39 -3.32
C GLY A 135 1.95 -17.04 -3.96
N VAL A 136 0.66 -16.73 -4.03
CA VAL A 136 0.15 -15.40 -4.40
C VAL A 136 -0.30 -14.70 -3.15
N VAL A 137 0.21 -13.51 -2.91
CA VAL A 137 -0.17 -12.68 -1.78
C VAL A 137 -1.10 -11.57 -2.27
N ARG A 138 -2.22 -11.39 -1.58
CA ARG A 138 -3.07 -10.20 -1.75
C ARG A 138 -3.19 -9.46 -0.45
N VAL A 139 -3.01 -8.16 -0.53
CA VAL A 139 -3.00 -7.24 0.59
C VAL A 139 -4.03 -6.17 0.33
N GLU A 140 -4.81 -5.89 1.36
CA GLU A 140 -5.54 -4.64 1.48
C GLU A 140 -5.06 -3.93 2.74
N ALA A 141 -4.55 -2.71 2.56
CA ALA A 141 -4.14 -1.84 3.64
C ALA A 141 -5.04 -0.60 3.67
N ILE A 142 -5.26 -0.08 4.87
CA ILE A 142 -6.04 1.12 5.16
C ILE A 142 -5.06 2.15 5.72
N GLU A 143 -5.11 3.35 5.17
CA GLU A 143 -4.36 4.49 5.67
C GLU A 143 -5.17 5.12 6.81
N GLU A 144 -4.72 4.94 8.05
CA GLU A 144 -5.40 5.52 9.22
C GLU A 144 -4.90 6.93 9.51
N ASN A 145 -3.57 7.12 9.46
CA ASN A 145 -2.91 8.38 9.77
C ASN A 145 -1.66 8.54 8.91
N LEU A 146 -1.10 9.76 8.86
CA LEU A 146 0.17 10.07 8.21
C LEU A 146 1.38 9.23 8.70
N ILE A 147 1.23 8.47 9.79
CA ILE A 147 2.32 7.74 10.45
C ILE A 147 2.03 6.23 10.53
N ALA A 148 0.75 5.82 10.44
CA ALA A 148 0.34 4.44 10.64
C ALA A 148 -0.54 3.92 9.49
N GLN A 149 -0.17 2.74 9.01
CA GLN A 149 -0.92 1.97 8.03
C GLN A 149 -1.40 0.68 8.72
N LYS A 150 -2.69 0.37 8.60
CA LYS A 150 -3.29 -0.86 9.13
C LYS A 150 -3.58 -1.82 7.98
N PHE A 151 -3.47 -3.11 8.21
CA PHE A 151 -3.85 -4.11 7.22
C PHE A 151 -5.30 -4.54 7.47
N ASN A 152 -6.15 -4.40 6.45
CA ASN A 152 -7.51 -4.96 6.51
C ASN A 152 -7.47 -6.47 6.34
N TYR A 153 -6.74 -6.94 5.33
CA TYR A 153 -6.41 -8.35 5.21
C TYR A 153 -5.07 -8.58 4.51
N ILE A 154 -4.43 -9.70 4.89
CA ILE A 154 -3.30 -10.28 4.16
C ILE A 154 -3.64 -11.74 3.89
N THR A 155 -3.56 -12.13 2.63
CA THR A 155 -3.87 -13.50 2.18
C THR A 155 -2.69 -14.15 1.52
N LEU A 156 -2.52 -15.44 1.75
CA LEU A 156 -1.55 -16.30 1.08
C LEU A 156 -2.31 -17.43 0.37
N ASP A 157 -2.25 -17.42 -0.96
CA ASP A 157 -2.82 -18.45 -1.82
C ASP A 157 -1.69 -19.32 -2.36
N VAL A 158 -1.60 -20.58 -1.91
CA VAL A 158 -0.65 -21.55 -2.43
C VAL A 158 -1.39 -22.60 -3.25
N LYS A 159 -0.84 -23.01 -4.40
CA LYS A 159 -1.46 -24.02 -5.26
C LYS A 159 -1.67 -25.33 -4.47
N GLY A 160 -2.92 -25.80 -4.43
CA GLY A 160 -3.30 -27.04 -3.75
C GLY A 160 -3.69 -26.88 -2.28
N GLU A 161 -3.49 -25.70 -1.69
CA GLU A 161 -3.89 -25.41 -0.31
C GLU A 161 -5.10 -24.46 -0.29
N LYS A 162 -5.84 -24.46 0.82
CA LYS A 162 -6.88 -23.45 1.05
C LYS A 162 -6.22 -22.08 1.29
N ARG A 163 -6.84 -21.00 0.77
CA ARG A 163 -6.44 -19.62 1.07
C ARG A 163 -6.27 -19.43 2.58
N TYR A 164 -5.08 -18.99 2.97
CA TYR A 164 -4.77 -18.67 4.35
C TYR A 164 -4.82 -17.16 4.57
N TYR A 165 -5.44 -16.75 5.68
CA TYR A 165 -5.53 -15.36 6.11
C TYR A 165 -4.52 -15.15 7.23
N LEU A 166 -3.46 -14.39 6.94
CA LEU A 166 -2.46 -14.03 7.94
C LEU A 166 -3.02 -12.97 8.90
N GLU A 167 -3.81 -12.05 8.37
CA GLU A 167 -4.43 -10.98 9.15
C GLU A 167 -5.79 -10.64 8.56
N GLY A 168 -6.72 -10.33 9.46
CA GLY A 168 -8.07 -9.91 9.14
C GLY A 168 -8.86 -10.90 8.28
N GLN A 169 -9.98 -10.41 7.75
CA GLN A 169 -10.81 -11.12 6.79
C GLN A 169 -11.33 -10.10 5.78
N PRO A 170 -11.45 -10.47 4.49
CA PRO A 170 -12.09 -9.61 3.52
C PRO A 170 -13.51 -9.35 4.01
N PRO A 171 -14.06 -8.15 3.73
CA PRO A 171 -15.46 -7.91 4.00
C PRO A 171 -16.24 -9.05 3.34
N GLN A 172 -17.06 -9.74 4.14
CA GLN A 172 -17.96 -10.76 3.66
C GLN A 172 -18.96 -10.06 2.74
N VAL A 173 -18.59 -9.88 1.48
CA VAL A 173 -19.53 -9.47 0.43
C VAL A 173 -20.51 -10.62 0.36
N SER A 174 -21.61 -10.47 1.08
CA SER A 174 -22.81 -11.27 0.87
C SER A 174 -23.20 -11.01 -0.56
N TYR A 175 -22.72 -11.85 -1.47
CA TYR A 175 -23.22 -11.93 -2.83
C TYR A 175 -24.67 -12.40 -2.65
N LYS A 176 -25.57 -11.43 -2.42
CA LYS A 176 -26.98 -11.64 -2.65
C LYS A 176 -27.05 -11.99 -4.11
N ARG A 177 -27.10 -13.30 -4.40
CA ARG A 177 -27.25 -13.79 -5.76
C ARG A 177 -28.39 -12.97 -6.34
N PRO A 178 -28.21 -12.27 -7.47
CA PRO A 178 -29.35 -11.64 -8.13
C PRO A 178 -30.40 -12.75 -8.24
N PHE A 179 -31.59 -12.45 -7.74
CA PHE A 179 -32.76 -13.33 -7.66
C PHE A 179 -32.65 -14.40 -8.75
N SER A 180 -32.50 -15.67 -8.37
CA SER A 180 -32.28 -16.73 -9.36
C SER A 180 -33.48 -16.77 -10.30
N VAL A 181 -33.31 -16.21 -11.50
CA VAL A 181 -34.27 -16.40 -12.60
C VAL A 181 -34.31 -17.87 -13.02
N PHE A 182 -33.35 -18.68 -12.54
CA PHE A 182 -33.22 -20.12 -12.74
C PHE A 182 -33.32 -20.91 -11.42
N GLY A 183 -34.18 -20.48 -10.50
CA GLY A 183 -34.72 -21.42 -9.50
C GLY A 183 -35.48 -22.51 -10.23
N SER A 184 -35.34 -23.78 -9.83
CA SER A 184 -35.70 -24.99 -10.59
C SER A 184 -37.20 -25.18 -10.90
N ASN A 185 -38.00 -24.12 -10.90
CA ASN A 185 -39.41 -24.14 -11.29
C ASN A 185 -39.86 -22.90 -12.08
N SER A 186 -39.02 -21.88 -12.29
CA SER A 186 -39.30 -20.73 -13.14
C SER A 186 -38.38 -20.75 -14.36
N GLY A 187 -38.90 -21.18 -15.52
CA GLY A 187 -38.17 -21.15 -16.78
C GLY A 187 -38.07 -19.73 -17.35
N PHE A 188 -37.07 -19.49 -18.20
CA PHE A 188 -36.93 -18.26 -18.99
C PHE A 188 -37.88 -18.34 -20.20
N LEU A 189 -38.68 -17.28 -20.44
CA LEU A 189 -39.63 -17.19 -21.58
C LEU A 189 -40.61 -18.37 -21.71
N GLY A 190 -41.04 -18.96 -20.59
CA GLY A 190 -42.01 -20.06 -20.59
C GLY A 190 -41.44 -21.42 -21.02
N VAL A 191 -40.15 -21.51 -21.34
CA VAL A 191 -39.51 -22.79 -21.69
C VAL A 191 -38.81 -23.37 -20.47
N LYS A 192 -39.26 -24.54 -20.04
CA LYS A 192 -38.67 -25.31 -18.94
C LYS A 192 -37.52 -26.15 -19.48
N TRP A 193 -36.31 -25.62 -19.40
CA TRP A 193 -35.08 -26.37 -19.68
C TRP A 193 -34.68 -27.19 -18.46
N GLY A 194 -35.28 -28.37 -18.30
CA GLY A 194 -34.94 -29.32 -17.25
C GLY A 194 -35.24 -30.74 -17.68
N THR A 195 -34.27 -31.64 -17.51
CA THR A 195 -34.41 -33.07 -17.78
C THR A 195 -35.38 -33.71 -16.78
N GLN A 196 -36.49 -34.26 -17.27
CA GLN A 196 -37.32 -35.18 -16.47
C GLN A 196 -36.61 -36.52 -16.37
N SER A 197 -35.98 -36.81 -15.23
CA SER A 197 -35.57 -38.19 -14.91
C SER A 197 -36.78 -38.95 -14.39
N ASN A 198 -37.48 -39.64 -15.30
CA ASN A 198 -38.55 -40.58 -14.96
C ASN A 198 -37.96 -42.00 -15.03
N ASP A 199 -37.24 -42.43 -13.99
CA ASP A 199 -36.90 -43.86 -13.80
C ASP A 199 -37.90 -44.43 -12.80
N LYS A 200 -39.10 -44.78 -13.28
CA LYS A 200 -39.96 -45.76 -12.61
C LYS A 200 -39.60 -47.11 -13.20
N ARG A 201 -38.65 -47.80 -12.56
CA ARG A 201 -38.52 -49.25 -12.72
C ARG A 201 -39.68 -49.90 -11.98
N ASP A 202 -40.57 -50.49 -12.77
CA ASP A 202 -41.62 -51.41 -12.35
C ASP A 202 -40.97 -52.67 -11.78
N ASP A 203 -41.00 -52.82 -10.46
CA ASP A 203 -40.81 -54.12 -9.81
C ASP A 203 -42.19 -54.73 -9.56
N GLY A 204 -42.80 -55.18 -10.67
CA GLY A 204 -44.00 -56.01 -10.68
C GLY A 204 -43.65 -57.49 -10.52
N LYS A 205 -44.09 -58.06 -9.40
CA LYS A 205 -44.13 -59.50 -9.04
C LYS A 205 -44.15 -60.51 -10.20
N LYS A 206 -43.34 -61.56 -10.07
CA LYS A 206 -43.83 -62.94 -9.83
C LYS A 206 -42.75 -63.82 -9.24
#